data_AF-Q4D2E2-F1
#
_entry.id   AF-Q4D2E2-F1
#
_cell.length_a   1.000
_cell.length_b   1.000
_cell.length_c   1.000
_cell.angle_alpha   90.00
_cell.angle_beta   90.00
_cell.angle_gamma   90.00
#
_symmetry.space_group_name_H-M   'P 1'
#
loop_
_entity.id
_entity.type
_entity.pdbx_description
1 polymer ?
#
loop_
_entity_poly.entity_id
_entity_poly.type
_entity_poly.pdbx_seq_one_letter_code
_entity_poly.pdbx_strand_id
1 'polypeptide(L)'
;MNGEGAVLVRFVLSGACYPAYSGRQLQLEVPLIQENGSSTTTTDLKRQIRREWPSDLSEMQEIIKTVEMKILRTGKLLADGTPLRSVLTSTEAQECSVNVGVGAKNGDEPRSVLMHLVFQRNNTTTRREKGGDKAATGKRKETGGSDSNCCSTM
;
A
#
# COMPACT_ATOMS: atom_id res chain seq x y z
N MET A 1 -13.95 -30.69 2.68
CA MET A 1 -13.70 -29.35 3.23
C MET A 1 -13.07 -28.55 2.11
N ASN A 2 -13.83 -27.67 1.44
CA ASN A 2 -13.24 -26.78 0.45
C ASN A 2 -12.37 -25.81 1.23
N GLY A 3 -11.05 -26.02 1.26
CA GLY A 3 -10.15 -25.03 1.82
C GLY A 3 -10.47 -23.71 1.12
N GLU A 4 -10.84 -22.68 1.87
CA GLU A 4 -11.02 -21.36 1.26
C GLU A 4 -9.68 -21.01 0.59
N GLY A 5 -9.69 -20.98 -0.75
CA GLY A 5 -8.48 -20.88 -1.56
C GLY A 5 -7.77 -19.54 -1.42
N ALA A 6 -6.70 -19.36 -2.19
CA ALA A 6 -6.12 -18.04 -2.39
C ALA A 6 -7.00 -17.22 -3.34
N VAL A 7 -7.00 -15.90 -3.15
CA VAL A 7 -7.61 -14.95 -4.09
C VAL A 7 -6.54 -14.07 -4.69
N LEU A 8 -6.71 -13.73 -5.96
CA LEU A 8 -5.85 -12.77 -6.62
C LEU A 8 -6.26 -11.35 -6.20
N VAL A 9 -5.32 -10.59 -5.64
CA VAL A 9 -5.54 -9.20 -5.22
C VAL A 9 -4.64 -8.29 -6.03
N ARG A 10 -5.24 -7.27 -6.64
CA ARG A 10 -4.55 -6.21 -7.39
C ARG A 10 -4.57 -4.93 -6.57
N PHE A 11 -3.39 -4.49 -6.18
CA PHE A 11 -3.16 -3.24 -5.49
C PHE A 11 -2.80 -2.14 -6.49
N VAL A 12 -3.56 -1.05 -6.48
CA VAL A 12 -3.14 0.21 -7.11
C VAL A 12 -2.40 1.03 -6.07
N LEU A 13 -1.12 1.28 -6.33
CA LEU A 13 -0.26 2.08 -5.47
C LEU A 13 -0.73 3.53 -5.56
N SER A 14 -1.03 4.11 -4.40
CA SER A 14 -1.56 5.47 -4.26
C SER A 14 -0.58 6.27 -3.42
N GLY A 15 0.22 7.09 -4.09
CA GLY A 15 1.33 7.81 -3.48
C GLY A 15 0.96 9.23 -3.10
N ALA A 16 0.48 9.44 -1.87
CA ALA A 16 0.51 10.79 -1.28
C ALA A 16 1.97 11.24 -1.04
N CYS A 17 2.85 10.30 -0.71
CA CYS A 17 4.26 10.58 -0.37
C CYS A 17 5.27 10.16 -1.47
N TYR A 18 4.84 9.34 -2.43
CA TYR A 18 5.71 8.83 -3.50
C TYR A 18 5.01 8.96 -4.87
N PRO A 19 4.94 10.18 -5.44
CA PRO A 19 4.18 10.43 -6.67
C PRO A 19 4.61 9.57 -7.86
N ALA A 20 5.90 9.25 -7.97
CA ALA A 20 6.45 8.41 -9.03
C ALA A 20 5.88 6.98 -9.09
N TYR A 21 5.25 6.53 -7.99
CA TYR A 21 4.63 5.20 -7.89
C TYR A 21 3.11 5.25 -7.97
N SER A 22 2.53 6.45 -7.96
CA SER A 22 1.08 6.61 -8.04
C SER A 22 0.58 6.01 -9.36
N GLY A 23 -0.39 5.11 -9.27
CA GLY A 23 -0.96 4.40 -10.43
C GLY A 23 -0.23 3.12 -10.83
N ARG A 24 0.96 2.83 -10.28
CA ARG A 24 1.59 1.50 -10.47
C ARG A 24 0.75 0.41 -9.80
N GLN A 25 0.88 -0.82 -10.28
CA GLN A 25 0.07 -1.94 -9.82
C GLN A 25 0.95 -3.06 -9.26
N LEU A 26 0.48 -3.71 -8.20
CA LEU A 26 1.08 -4.89 -7.60
C LEU A 26 -0.01 -5.96 -7.52
N GLN A 27 0.25 -7.15 -8.04
CA GLN A 27 -0.69 -8.27 -7.97
C GLN A 27 -0.11 -9.39 -7.10
N LEU A 28 -0.90 -9.88 -6.15
CA LEU A 28 -0.50 -10.94 -5.22
C LEU A 28 -1.60 -12.00 -5.10
N GLU A 29 -1.19 -13.25 -4.98
CA GLU A 29 -2.08 -14.34 -4.56
C GLU A 29 -2.12 -14.37 -3.04
N VAL A 30 -3.30 -14.17 -2.46
CA VAL A 30 -3.45 -14.02 -1.01
C VAL A 30 -4.33 -15.14 -0.47
N PRO A 31 -3.84 -16.00 0.42
CA PRO A 31 -4.67 -17.03 1.03
C PRO A 31 -5.78 -16.38 1.86
N LEU A 32 -7.02 -16.88 1.77
CA LEU A 32 -8.11 -16.41 2.63
C LEU A 32 -7.97 -16.93 4.08
N ILE A 33 -7.38 -18.12 4.22
CA ILE A 33 -7.09 -18.78 5.48
C ILE A 33 -5.59 -19.06 5.57
N GLN A 34 -4.99 -18.71 6.69
CA GLN A 34 -3.59 -18.99 7.00
C GLN A 34 -3.36 -20.48 7.28
N GLU A 35 -2.09 -20.91 7.26
CA GLU A 35 -1.69 -22.29 7.58
C GLU A 35 -2.15 -22.76 8.97
N ASN A 36 -2.31 -21.82 9.92
CA ASN A 36 -2.82 -22.10 11.28
C ASN A 36 -4.35 -22.21 11.36
N GLY A 37 -5.07 -22.11 10.24
CA GLY A 37 -6.53 -22.14 10.17
C GLY A 37 -7.24 -20.82 10.47
N SER A 38 -6.50 -19.76 10.81
CA SER A 38 -7.07 -18.43 11.07
C SER A 38 -7.33 -17.68 9.77
N SER A 39 -8.31 -16.77 9.75
CA SER A 39 -8.52 -15.90 8.59
C SER A 39 -7.34 -14.94 8.38
N THR A 40 -6.92 -14.79 7.13
CA THR A 40 -5.90 -13.81 6.76
C THR A 40 -6.40 -12.40 7.03
N THR A 41 -5.65 -11.64 7.82
CA THR A 41 -6.02 -10.27 8.18
C THR A 41 -5.32 -9.24 7.28
N THR A 42 -5.75 -7.99 7.39
CA THR A 42 -5.08 -6.86 6.73
C THR A 42 -3.62 -6.71 7.18
N THR A 43 -3.29 -7.06 8.43
CA THR A 43 -1.90 -7.10 8.93
C THR A 43 -1.07 -8.12 8.19
N ASP A 44 -1.63 -9.29 7.94
CA ASP A 44 -0.94 -10.38 7.24
C ASP A 44 -0.73 -10.02 5.77
N LEU A 45 -1.70 -9.37 5.16
CA LEU A 45 -1.60 -8.83 3.81
C LEU A 45 -0.45 -7.82 3.67
N LYS A 46 -0.32 -6.88 4.63
CA LYS A 46 0.82 -5.95 4.68
C LYS A 46 2.15 -6.68 4.84
N ARG A 47 2.20 -7.74 5.65
CA ARG A 47 3.40 -8.57 5.84
C ARG A 47 3.78 -9.28 4.55
N GLN A 48 2.80 -9.83 3.85
CA GLN A 48 3.00 -10.49 2.55
C GLN A 48 3.54 -9.51 1.50
N ILE A 49 2.92 -8.33 1.38
CA ILE A 49 3.39 -7.25 0.48
C ILE A 49 4.87 -6.91 0.73
N ARG A 50 5.30 -6.85 1.99
CA ARG A 50 6.72 -6.59 2.31
C ARG A 50 7.65 -7.72 1.89
N ARG A 51 7.20 -8.97 2.00
CA ARG A 51 7.99 -10.17 1.69
C ARG A 51 8.09 -10.41 0.19
N GLU A 52 7.00 -10.21 -0.53
CA GLU A 52 6.83 -10.52 -1.95
C GLU A 52 6.86 -9.26 -2.81
N TRP A 53 7.56 -8.22 -2.34
CA TRP A 53 7.71 -6.98 -3.10
C TRP A 53 8.45 -7.26 -4.40
N PRO A 54 7.89 -6.88 -5.56
CA PRO A 54 8.41 -7.32 -6.84
C PRO A 54 9.64 -6.48 -7.24
N SER A 55 10.51 -7.08 -8.04
CA SER A 55 11.81 -6.50 -8.41
C SER A 55 11.70 -5.34 -9.41
N ASP A 56 10.61 -5.27 -10.17
CA ASP A 56 10.27 -4.17 -11.08
C ASP A 56 9.87 -2.88 -10.32
N LEU A 57 9.53 -3.00 -9.03
CA LEU A 57 9.30 -1.90 -8.09
C LEU A 57 10.47 -1.74 -7.10
N SER A 58 11.69 -2.11 -7.51
CA SER A 58 12.88 -2.15 -6.65
C SER A 58 13.24 -0.81 -6.00
N GLU A 59 12.87 0.33 -6.57
CA GLU A 59 13.24 1.62 -5.98
C GLU A 59 12.44 1.96 -4.71
N MET A 60 11.38 1.19 -4.40
CA MET A 60 10.70 1.17 -3.09
C MET A 60 11.12 0.02 -2.17
N GLN A 61 12.04 -0.86 -2.57
CA GLN A 61 12.36 -2.09 -1.83
C GLN A 61 12.89 -1.83 -0.41
N GLU A 62 13.65 -0.75 -0.19
CA GLU A 62 14.10 -0.39 1.16
C GLU A 62 13.02 0.36 1.95
N ILE A 63 12.22 1.16 1.26
CA ILE A 63 11.14 1.95 1.86
C ILE A 63 10.02 1.03 2.37
N ILE A 64 9.62 0.03 1.58
CA ILE A 64 8.49 -0.86 1.90
C ILE A 64 8.66 -1.60 3.23
N LYS A 65 9.92 -1.87 3.60
CA LYS A 65 10.28 -2.55 4.86
C LYS A 65 9.82 -1.76 6.09
N THR A 66 9.83 -0.43 6.03
CA THR A 66 9.62 0.44 7.20
C THR A 66 8.43 1.40 7.06
N VAL A 67 7.99 1.68 5.84
CA VAL A 67 6.90 2.63 5.58
C VAL A 67 5.59 2.15 6.20
N GLU A 68 4.81 3.11 6.68
CA GLU A 68 3.45 2.86 7.11
C GLU A 68 2.58 2.63 5.86
N MET A 69 1.87 1.51 5.85
CA MET A 69 0.96 1.13 4.77
C MET A 69 -0.48 1.16 5.25
N LYS A 70 -1.36 1.69 4.41
CA LYS A 70 -2.81 1.63 4.56
C LYS A 70 -3.40 0.94 3.35
N ILE A 71 -4.36 0.05 3.58
CA ILE A 71 -5.06 -0.66 2.52
C ILE A 71 -6.48 -0.12 2.48
N LEU A 72 -6.89 0.38 1.32
CA LEU A 72 -8.23 0.86 1.11
C LEU A 72 -8.94 -0.07 0.13
N ARG A 73 -10.21 -0.34 0.41
CA ARG A 73 -11.11 -1.06 -0.47
C ARG A 73 -12.32 -0.18 -0.74
N THR A 74 -12.65 0.03 -2.01
CA THR A 74 -13.76 0.90 -2.44
C THR A 74 -13.79 2.26 -1.72
N GLY A 75 -12.60 2.85 -1.50
CA GLY A 75 -12.42 4.12 -0.79
C GLY A 75 -12.45 4.04 0.74
N LYS A 76 -12.74 2.88 1.33
CA LYS A 76 -12.78 2.67 2.79
C LYS A 76 -11.47 2.08 3.30
N LEU A 77 -10.95 2.64 4.38
CA LEU A 77 -9.75 2.12 5.06
C LEU A 77 -10.05 0.80 5.76
N LEU A 78 -9.23 -0.22 5.50
CA LEU A 78 -9.26 -1.49 6.23
C LEU A 78 -8.39 -1.39 7.48
N ALA A 79 -8.99 -1.67 8.64
CA ALA A 79 -8.26 -1.75 9.90
C ALA A 79 -7.36 -3.00 9.93
N ASP A 80 -6.25 -2.94 10.66
CA ASP A 80 -5.23 -4.00 10.69
C ASP A 80 -5.77 -5.40 11.04
N GLY A 81 -6.76 -5.49 11.91
CA GLY A 81 -7.41 -6.75 12.30
C GLY A 81 -8.53 -7.22 11.37
N THR A 82 -8.83 -6.50 10.28
CA THR A 82 -9.94 -6.84 9.38
C THR A 82 -9.63 -8.13 8.62
N PRO A 83 -10.45 -9.19 8.74
CA PRO A 83 -10.28 -10.40 7.94
C PRO A 83 -10.54 -10.12 6.46
N LEU A 84 -9.67 -10.60 5.57
CA LEU A 84 -9.79 -10.40 4.13
C LEU A 84 -11.11 -10.97 3.58
N ARG A 85 -11.54 -12.13 4.09
CA ARG A 85 -12.81 -12.74 3.71
C ARG A 85 -14.01 -11.84 3.97
N SER A 86 -13.99 -11.10 5.08
CA SER A 86 -15.12 -10.25 5.53
C SER A 86 -15.39 -9.06 4.62
N VAL A 87 -14.38 -8.62 3.87
CA VAL A 87 -14.53 -7.49 2.96
C VAL A 87 -14.96 -7.94 1.57
N LEU A 88 -14.74 -9.22 1.21
CA LEU A 88 -15.05 -9.79 -0.09
C LEU A 88 -16.52 -10.19 -0.21
N THR A 89 -17.14 -9.83 -1.33
CA THR A 89 -18.40 -10.45 -1.74
C THR A 89 -18.19 -11.92 -2.07
N SER A 90 -19.24 -12.73 -1.97
CA SER A 90 -19.20 -14.14 -2.37
C SER A 90 -18.77 -14.31 -3.82
N THR A 91 -19.22 -13.42 -4.70
CA THR A 91 -18.85 -13.41 -6.13
C THR A 91 -17.35 -13.16 -6.31
N GLU A 92 -16.78 -12.14 -5.69
CA GLU A 92 -15.34 -11.88 -5.80
C GLU A 92 -14.51 -13.04 -5.23
N ALA A 93 -14.92 -13.62 -4.11
CA ALA A 93 -14.21 -14.74 -3.51
C ALA A 93 -14.20 -15.98 -4.42
N GLN A 94 -15.24 -16.18 -5.23
CA GLN A 94 -15.32 -17.29 -6.19
C GLN A 94 -14.59 -16.96 -7.50
N GLU A 95 -14.84 -15.78 -8.06
CA GLU A 95 -14.32 -15.38 -9.38
C GLU A 95 -12.83 -15.04 -9.35
N CYS A 96 -12.33 -14.50 -8.24
CA CYS A 96 -10.91 -14.19 -8.05
C CYS A 96 -10.16 -15.34 -7.36
N SER A 97 -10.81 -16.49 -7.13
CA SER A 97 -10.15 -17.66 -6.55
C SER A 97 -9.08 -18.22 -7.50
N VAL A 98 -7.89 -18.44 -6.97
CA VAL A 98 -6.82 -19.13 -7.69
C VAL A 98 -6.98 -20.62 -7.40
N ASN A 99 -7.66 -21.32 -8.30
CA ASN A 99 -7.60 -22.77 -8.32
C ASN A 99 -6.29 -23.18 -8.99
N VAL A 100 -5.35 -23.70 -8.19
CA VAL A 100 -4.11 -24.33 -8.67
C VAL A 100 -4.49 -25.38 -9.72
N GLY A 101 -4.35 -25.06 -11.01
CA GLY A 101 -4.62 -25.97 -12.12
C GLY A 101 -5.77 -25.61 -13.07
N VAL A 102 -6.59 -24.60 -12.80
CA VAL A 102 -7.51 -24.05 -13.83
C VAL A 102 -6.81 -22.90 -14.51
N GLY A 103 -5.73 -23.22 -15.24
CA GLY A 103 -5.12 -22.29 -16.19
C GLY A 103 -6.23 -21.71 -17.06
N ALA A 104 -6.21 -20.38 -17.20
CA ALA A 104 -7.20 -19.56 -17.91
C ALA A 104 -7.82 -20.32 -19.08
N LYS A 105 -8.97 -20.97 -18.84
CA LYS A 105 -9.62 -21.82 -19.87
C LYS A 105 -9.97 -21.02 -21.12
N ASN A 106 -10.08 -19.70 -20.98
CA ASN A 106 -10.58 -18.81 -22.02
C ASN A 106 -9.66 -17.61 -22.30
N GLY A 107 -8.34 -17.68 -22.08
CA GLY A 107 -7.44 -16.57 -22.45
C GLY A 107 -7.75 -15.21 -21.78
N ASP A 108 -8.74 -15.15 -20.89
CA ASP A 108 -9.13 -13.98 -20.12
C ASP A 108 -8.07 -13.75 -19.04
N GLU A 109 -7.69 -12.47 -18.86
CA GLU A 109 -6.85 -12.04 -17.75
C GLU A 109 -7.48 -12.52 -16.42
N PRO A 110 -6.68 -13.08 -15.49
CA PRO A 110 -7.24 -13.59 -14.24
C PRO A 110 -7.93 -12.46 -13.46
N ARG A 111 -9.20 -12.69 -13.09
CA ARG A 111 -9.96 -11.73 -12.30
C ARG A 111 -9.28 -11.53 -10.95
N SER A 112 -9.21 -10.27 -10.52
CA SER A 112 -8.55 -9.88 -9.28
C SER A 112 -9.39 -8.89 -8.49
N VAL A 113 -9.24 -8.96 -7.17
CA VAL A 113 -9.87 -8.03 -6.24
C VAL A 113 -9.08 -6.73 -6.24
N LEU A 114 -9.72 -5.62 -6.59
CA LEU A 114 -9.08 -4.31 -6.60
C LEU A 114 -9.01 -3.72 -5.19
N MET A 115 -7.81 -3.33 -4.79
CA MET A 115 -7.53 -2.57 -3.57
C MET A 115 -6.56 -1.43 -3.84
N HIS A 116 -6.52 -0.42 -2.98
CA HIS A 116 -5.53 0.65 -3.01
C HIS A 116 -4.52 0.44 -1.90
N LEU A 117 -3.23 0.53 -2.23
CA LEU A 117 -2.13 0.52 -1.28
C LEU A 117 -1.60 1.95 -1.13
N VAL A 118 -1.80 2.55 0.05
CA VAL A 118 -1.41 3.93 0.35
C VAL A 118 -0.21 3.92 1.28
N PHE A 119 0.84 4.64 0.89
CA PHE A 119 2.03 4.85 1.71
C PHE A 119 1.94 6.16 2.48
N GLN A 120 2.15 6.09 3.79
CA GLN A 120 2.29 7.27 4.64
C GLN A 120 3.74 7.43 5.06
N ARG A 121 4.30 8.62 4.84
CA ARG A 121 5.63 8.94 5.35
C ARG A 121 5.53 9.05 6.87
N ASN A 122 6.14 8.12 7.58
CA ASN A 122 6.30 8.21 9.01
C ASN A 122 7.35 9.30 9.29
N ASN A 123 6.93 10.44 9.86
CA ASN A 123 7.81 11.60 10.07
C ASN A 123 8.74 11.45 11.30
N THR A 124 8.95 10.22 11.80
CA THR A 124 9.64 9.99 13.09
C THR A 124 11.16 9.84 13.00
N THR A 125 11.79 9.97 11.83
CA THR A 125 13.27 9.95 11.69
C THR A 125 13.80 11.23 11.06
N THR A 126 13.69 12.34 11.80
CA THR A 126 14.70 13.42 11.73
C THR A 126 14.86 14.05 13.11
N ARG A 127 15.27 13.25 14.08
CA ARG A 127 15.85 13.73 15.34
C ARG A 127 17.13 12.93 15.59
N ARG A 128 18.29 13.62 15.50
CA ARG A 128 19.71 13.19 15.70
C ARG A 128 20.37 12.65 14.44
N GLU A 129 21.60 13.03 14.06
CA GLU A 129 22.78 13.61 14.75
C GLU A 129 23.32 14.81 13.95
N LYS A 130 23.60 16.00 14.50
CA LYS A 130 24.73 16.42 15.35
C LYS A 130 26.12 16.19 14.70
N GLY A 131 26.75 17.28 14.25
CA GLY A 131 28.21 17.39 14.13
C GLY A 131 28.70 17.72 12.72
N GLY A 132 29.01 18.99 12.46
CA GLY A 132 29.61 19.41 11.20
C GLY A 132 29.82 20.92 11.12
N ASP A 133 30.71 21.43 11.98
CA ASP A 133 31.58 22.57 11.75
C ASP A 133 31.14 23.71 10.79
N LYS A 134 30.73 24.85 11.36
CA LYS A 134 31.56 26.08 11.39
C LYS A 134 30.74 27.27 11.90
N ALA A 135 31.26 27.84 12.98
CA ALA A 135 30.87 29.15 13.49
C ALA A 135 31.21 30.25 12.47
N ALA A 136 30.26 31.14 12.19
CA ALA A 136 30.50 32.55 11.85
C ALA A 136 29.19 33.36 11.93
N THR A 137 29.00 34.03 13.07
CA THR A 137 28.52 35.43 13.17
C THR A 137 27.39 35.92 12.27
N GLY A 138 26.21 36.03 12.88
CA GLY A 138 25.35 37.23 12.97
C GLY A 138 25.17 38.17 11.78
N LYS A 139 23.91 38.36 11.36
CA LYS A 139 23.16 39.62 11.52
C LYS A 139 21.69 39.43 11.13
N ARG A 140 20.80 39.96 11.98
CA ARG A 140 19.37 40.18 11.75
C ARG A 140 19.11 40.90 10.42
N LYS A 141 18.07 40.49 9.69
CA LYS A 141 17.13 41.43 9.07
C LYS A 141 15.76 40.75 8.93
N GLU A 142 14.81 41.27 9.70
CA GLU A 142 13.38 41.06 9.50
C GLU A 142 12.93 41.76 8.20
N THR A 143 12.17 41.02 7.40
CA THR A 143 11.13 41.48 6.46
C THR A 143 10.37 40.20 6.13
N GLY A 144 9.13 39.98 6.55
CA GLY A 144 8.00 40.85 6.27
C GLY A 144 7.53 40.53 4.86
N GLY A 145 6.54 39.64 4.74
CA GLY A 145 6.00 39.14 3.48
C GLY A 145 4.82 38.22 3.74
N SER A 146 3.79 38.78 4.38
CA SER A 146 2.45 38.23 4.40
C SER A 146 1.74 38.83 3.20
N ASP A 147 1.54 38.05 2.14
CA ASP A 147 0.64 38.41 1.06
C ASP A 147 -0.23 37.20 0.73
N SER A 148 -1.43 37.27 1.30
CA SER A 148 -2.66 36.73 0.74
C SER A 148 -2.80 37.17 -0.72
N ASN A 149 -2.92 36.22 -1.64
CA ASN A 149 -3.72 36.41 -2.85
C ASN A 149 -4.17 35.04 -3.37
N CYS A 150 -5.32 34.62 -2.85
CA CYS A 150 -6.15 33.64 -3.52
C CYS A 150 -6.72 34.32 -4.77
N CYS A 151 -6.24 33.93 -5.95
CA CYS A 151 -6.78 34.41 -7.22
C CYS A 151 -8.26 34.02 -7.34
N SER A 152 -9.14 35.01 -7.18
CA SER A 152 -10.53 34.93 -7.59
C SER A 152 -10.67 35.24 -9.08
N THR A 153 -11.56 34.51 -9.71
CA THR A 153 -11.99 34.49 -11.10
C THR A 153 -12.63 35.80 -11.56
N MET A 154 -12.29 36.24 -12.78
CA MET A 154 -13.23 36.61 -13.85
C MET A 154 -12.64 36.17 -15.19
#